data_AF-A0A928HLW4-F1
#
_entry.id   AF-A0A928HLW4-F1
#
_cell.length_a   1.000
_cell.length_b   1.000
_cell.length_c   1.000
_cell.angle_alpha   90.00
_cell.angle_beta   90.00
_cell.angle_gamma   90.00
#
_symmetry.space_group_name_H-M   'P 1'
#
loop_
_entity.id
_entity.type
_entity.pdbx_description
1 polymer ?
#
loop_
_entity_poly.entity_id
_entity_poly.type
_entity_poly.pdbx_seq_one_letter_code
_entity_poly.pdbx_strand_id
1 'polypeptide(L)'
;MELTRRHFVFLSACSTFSGLFSVQERGLFGGLSAEEPSDGLSAEDPSGRLSADELAAQLWDVSWERFWAPESHVFVDYLTSYEPGEYRKHLPTPEEVKRVFPNECGYGTGMEDGMIFAGAWLTAIAARVKCESSPSVRAEMKRLAHEVFLGIQLAATVHSDPGFLARAVLPADGKSVYPNSSRDQYTHAVHGLWYYYRSVLCEGDEGEKEAIREVLRLISDRMIRNVIPENDYDSLRLDGSRDTRTISRMWNVLAHEAARLPMIYAAAWDTCRESPDPQKAERAKTYFSEYRKYAEQAVDQSLTLDEKTLLRWVPTYALLQMQSSLELLWHLEPDENLKAKLVQGLERGFELAAERMRNADAYSKDLDMTFLFQDWRIPGGGIPWGTPIRRIWYSPRETGEAAMTQLMCPTREFPAESREMLERAIYRIQPQRVSTSGIFYLISAYWNLRAKEDAARNAQT
;
A
#
# COMPACT_ATOMS: atom_id res chain seq x y z
N MET A 1 -46.27 34.10 -10.61
CA MET A 1 -45.01 34.32 -11.36
C MET A 1 -43.89 33.73 -10.53
N GLU A 2 -43.66 32.44 -10.73
CA GLU A 2 -42.54 31.68 -10.20
C GLU A 2 -41.23 32.22 -10.77
N LEU A 3 -40.20 32.36 -9.95
CA LEU A 3 -38.83 32.26 -10.44
C LEU A 3 -38.00 31.41 -9.47
N THR A 4 -37.43 30.38 -10.07
CA THR A 4 -36.82 29.18 -9.51
C THR A 4 -35.45 29.46 -8.89
N ARG A 5 -35.26 29.08 -7.61
CA ARG A 5 -33.92 28.96 -7.01
C ARG A 5 -33.33 27.59 -7.37
N ARG A 6 -32.38 27.58 -8.31
CA ARG A 6 -31.54 26.40 -8.60
C ARG A 6 -30.49 26.25 -7.50
N HIS A 7 -30.47 25.07 -6.87
CA HIS A 7 -29.39 24.60 -6.02
C HIS A 7 -28.16 24.32 -6.88
N PHE A 8 -27.02 24.91 -6.53
CA PHE A 8 -25.70 24.57 -7.06
C PHE A 8 -25.07 23.55 -6.10
N VAL A 9 -24.97 22.30 -6.54
CA VAL A 9 -24.17 21.26 -5.89
C VAL A 9 -22.73 21.44 -6.36
N PHE A 10 -21.83 21.75 -5.43
CA PHE A 10 -20.39 21.81 -5.67
C PHE A 10 -19.87 20.36 -5.84
N LEU A 11 -19.59 19.98 -7.09
CA LEU A 11 -18.77 18.81 -7.41
C LEU A 11 -17.32 19.14 -7.07
N SER A 12 -16.72 18.28 -6.25
CA SER A 12 -15.32 18.33 -5.87
C SER A 12 -14.42 18.36 -7.11
N ALA A 13 -13.48 19.31 -7.13
CA ALA A 13 -12.57 19.57 -8.22
C ALA A 13 -11.59 18.39 -8.40
N CYS A 14 -11.97 17.47 -9.28
CA CYS A 14 -11.09 16.47 -9.86
C CYS A 14 -11.31 16.52 -11.38
N SER A 15 -10.83 17.59 -12.02
CA SER A 15 -10.67 17.74 -13.48
C SER A 15 -10.44 19.19 -13.88
N THR A 16 -9.21 19.53 -14.30
CA THR A 16 -8.93 20.38 -15.47
C THR A 16 -7.43 20.37 -15.71
N PHE A 17 -6.98 19.65 -16.73
CA PHE A 17 -6.19 20.17 -17.85
C PHE A 17 -5.59 18.99 -18.63
N SER A 18 -6.32 18.59 -19.68
CA SER A 18 -5.77 17.84 -20.81
C SER A 18 -6.17 18.63 -22.05
N GLY A 19 -5.19 19.09 -22.83
CA GLY A 19 -5.46 19.66 -24.15
C GLY A 19 -4.39 20.63 -24.62
N LEU A 20 -3.44 20.09 -25.39
CA LEU A 20 -2.89 20.64 -26.64
C LEU A 20 -1.45 20.14 -26.76
N PHE A 21 -1.22 19.13 -27.59
CA PHE A 21 -0.23 19.22 -28.66
C PHE A 21 -0.59 18.14 -29.69
N SER A 22 -1.03 18.62 -30.86
CA SER A 22 -1.30 17.80 -32.02
C SER A 22 0.00 17.35 -32.67
N VAL A 23 -0.06 16.15 -33.22
CA VAL A 23 0.84 15.62 -34.25
C VAL A 23 1.03 16.63 -35.38
N GLN A 24 2.20 17.24 -35.48
CA GLN A 24 2.80 17.69 -36.75
C GLN A 24 4.23 18.16 -36.50
N GLU A 25 5.21 17.32 -36.84
CA GLU A 25 6.43 17.70 -37.58
C GLU A 25 7.28 16.44 -37.80
N ARG A 26 7.06 15.80 -38.95
CA ARG A 26 8.06 14.96 -39.60
C ARG A 26 8.86 15.88 -40.52
N GLY A 27 10.18 15.94 -40.34
CA GLY A 27 11.07 16.45 -41.37
C GLY A 27 12.41 16.91 -40.85
N LEU A 28 13.46 16.39 -41.49
CA LEU A 28 14.86 16.87 -41.48
C LEU A 28 15.71 16.50 -40.27
N PHE A 29 16.26 15.28 -40.28
CA PHE A 29 17.70 14.93 -40.27
C PHE A 29 17.71 13.41 -40.55
N GLY A 30 18.27 12.85 -41.64
CA GLY A 30 19.55 13.17 -42.25
C GLY A 30 20.59 12.09 -41.90
N GLY A 31 20.28 10.83 -42.18
CA GLY A 31 21.21 9.71 -42.46
C GLY A 31 22.34 9.40 -41.48
N LEU A 32 22.18 8.34 -40.68
CA LEU A 32 23.25 7.40 -40.35
C LEU A 32 22.67 5.97 -40.33
N SER A 33 23.43 5.03 -40.87
CA SER A 33 23.09 3.65 -41.21
C SER A 33 22.56 2.82 -40.04
N ALA A 34 21.55 2.01 -40.32
CA ALA A 34 21.07 0.95 -39.44
C ALA A 34 22.06 -0.22 -39.43
N GLU A 35 22.63 -0.50 -38.26
CA GLU A 35 23.14 -1.84 -37.92
C GLU A 35 22.05 -2.57 -37.13
N GLU A 36 21.73 -3.78 -37.57
CA GLU A 36 20.80 -4.70 -36.90
C GLU A 36 21.39 -5.15 -35.56
N PRO A 37 20.60 -5.26 -34.46
CA PRO A 37 21.09 -5.92 -33.26
C PRO A 37 21.00 -7.44 -33.45
N SER A 38 22.18 -8.06 -33.57
CA SER A 38 22.35 -9.51 -33.53
C SER A 38 22.03 -10.06 -32.13
N ASP A 39 21.22 -11.11 -32.12
CA ASP A 39 21.17 -12.27 -31.22
C ASP A 39 21.89 -12.22 -29.86
N GLY A 40 21.09 -12.52 -28.81
CA GLY A 40 21.51 -13.38 -27.71
C GLY A 40 22.38 -12.75 -26.63
N LEU A 41 21.76 -12.10 -25.65
CA LEU A 41 22.41 -11.89 -24.35
C LEU A 41 22.16 -13.10 -23.46
N SER A 42 23.17 -13.96 -23.42
CA SER A 42 23.39 -14.95 -22.38
C SER A 42 23.42 -14.29 -21.00
N ALA A 43 22.71 -14.90 -20.05
CA ALA A 43 22.87 -14.65 -18.63
C ALA A 43 24.31 -15.00 -18.20
N GLU A 44 25.14 -13.96 -18.01
CA GLU A 44 26.28 -13.84 -17.09
C GLU A 44 27.14 -12.63 -17.53
N ASP A 45 27.01 -11.50 -16.82
CA ASP A 45 27.93 -10.35 -16.95
C ASP A 45 29.01 -10.46 -15.85
N PRO A 46 30.31 -10.55 -16.19
CA PRO A 46 31.42 -10.61 -15.24
C PRO A 46 31.86 -9.22 -14.72
N SER A 47 30.99 -8.21 -14.75
CA SER A 47 31.23 -6.93 -14.07
C SER A 47 30.80 -7.01 -12.61
N GLY A 48 31.60 -6.49 -11.67
CA GLY A 48 31.33 -6.51 -10.21
C GLY A 48 30.10 -5.68 -9.77
N ARG A 49 28.96 -5.85 -10.45
CA ARG A 49 27.64 -5.35 -10.08
C ARG A 49 26.98 -6.35 -9.15
N LEU A 50 26.40 -5.83 -8.07
CA LEU A 50 25.59 -6.60 -7.13
C LEU A 50 24.46 -7.31 -7.88
N SER A 51 24.15 -8.55 -7.49
CA SER A 51 22.95 -9.27 -7.91
C SER A 51 21.67 -8.59 -7.42
N ALA A 52 20.52 -8.94 -8.01
CA ALA A 52 19.21 -8.46 -7.53
C ALA A 52 18.98 -8.85 -6.05
N ASP A 53 19.46 -10.02 -5.63
CA ASP A 53 19.40 -10.52 -4.25
C ASP A 53 20.20 -9.61 -3.30
N GLU A 54 21.45 -9.29 -3.65
CA GLU A 54 22.30 -8.39 -2.86
C GLU A 54 21.74 -6.96 -2.80
N LEU A 55 21.18 -6.46 -3.91
CA LEU A 55 20.52 -5.15 -3.94
C LEU A 55 19.26 -5.13 -3.08
N ALA A 56 18.40 -6.15 -3.19
CA ALA A 56 17.19 -6.24 -2.38
C ALA A 56 17.52 -6.32 -0.88
N ALA A 57 18.59 -7.02 -0.50
CA ALA A 57 19.10 -7.04 0.87
C ALA A 57 19.59 -5.65 1.32
N GLN A 58 20.38 -4.93 0.51
CA GLN A 58 20.82 -3.58 0.86
C GLN A 58 19.66 -2.58 0.96
N LEU A 59 18.67 -2.68 0.06
CA LEU A 59 17.48 -1.82 0.10
C LEU A 59 16.61 -2.13 1.33
N TRP A 60 16.55 -3.39 1.76
CA TRP A 60 15.94 -3.76 3.04
C TRP A 60 16.63 -3.02 4.19
N ASP A 61 17.95 -3.11 4.29
CA ASP A 61 18.71 -2.50 5.38
C ASP A 61 18.56 -0.96 5.38
N VAL A 62 18.65 -0.34 4.21
CA VAL A 62 18.45 1.11 4.03
C VAL A 62 17.05 1.55 4.49
N SER A 63 16.03 0.73 4.27
CA SER A 63 14.66 1.05 4.69
C SER A 63 14.55 1.15 6.21
N TRP A 64 15.16 0.20 6.93
CA TRP A 64 15.18 0.21 8.41
C TRP A 64 16.16 1.23 9.00
N GLU A 65 17.26 1.53 8.32
CA GLU A 65 18.21 2.51 8.81
C GLU A 65 17.69 3.95 8.66
N ARG A 66 17.14 4.27 7.48
CA ARG A 66 16.92 5.66 7.06
C ARG A 66 15.46 6.09 7.10
N PHE A 67 14.54 5.21 6.70
CA PHE A 67 13.13 5.56 6.60
C PHE A 67 12.32 5.20 7.84
N TRP A 68 12.76 4.21 8.61
CA TRP A 68 12.13 3.83 9.87
C TRP A 68 12.42 4.87 10.97
N ALA A 69 11.36 5.32 11.65
CA ALA A 69 11.42 6.14 12.84
C ALA A 69 11.08 5.26 14.07
N PRO A 70 12.09 4.79 14.82
CA PRO A 70 11.86 3.86 15.93
C PRO A 70 11.07 4.47 17.09
N GLU A 71 11.02 5.80 17.21
CA GLU A 71 10.34 6.49 18.32
C GLU A 71 8.82 6.35 18.29
N SER A 72 8.24 6.15 17.11
CA SER A 72 6.80 5.93 16.93
C SER A 72 6.48 4.75 16.03
N HIS A 73 7.48 3.94 15.70
CA HIS A 73 7.36 2.72 14.90
C HIS A 73 6.71 2.96 13.52
N VAL A 74 7.11 4.04 12.82
CA VAL A 74 6.56 4.37 11.49
C VAL A 74 7.65 4.49 10.41
N PHE A 75 7.29 4.16 9.18
CA PHE A 75 8.09 4.47 8.00
C PHE A 75 7.67 5.83 7.42
N VAL A 76 8.65 6.64 7.01
CA VAL A 76 8.40 7.93 6.35
C VAL A 76 8.37 7.82 4.83
N ASP A 77 7.71 8.78 4.16
CA ASP A 77 7.53 8.76 2.71
C ASP A 77 8.78 9.11 1.90
N TYR A 78 9.66 9.96 2.43
CA TYR A 78 10.85 10.40 1.72
C TYR A 78 11.94 10.89 2.66
N LEU A 79 13.15 11.09 2.15
CA LEU A 79 14.30 11.61 2.88
C LEU A 79 14.70 13.00 2.35
N THR A 80 15.24 13.83 3.25
CA THR A 80 15.76 15.17 2.92
C THR A 80 17.24 15.34 3.23
N SER A 81 17.89 14.30 3.73
CA SER A 81 19.33 14.23 3.93
C SER A 81 19.82 12.80 3.72
N TYR A 82 21.10 12.65 3.37
CA TYR A 82 21.82 11.37 3.41
C TYR A 82 22.83 11.30 4.56
N GLU A 83 22.90 12.35 5.39
CA GLU A 83 23.77 12.38 6.55
C GLU A 83 23.17 11.55 7.71
N PRO A 84 23.96 10.70 8.37
CA PRO A 84 23.49 9.91 9.52
C PRO A 84 22.86 10.79 10.61
N GLY A 85 21.66 10.41 11.06
CA GLY A 85 20.89 11.16 12.06
C GLY A 85 20.07 12.34 11.50
N GLU A 86 20.23 12.67 10.22
CA GLU A 86 19.59 13.83 9.59
C GLU A 86 18.49 13.46 8.59
N TYR A 87 18.35 12.17 8.27
CA TYR A 87 17.49 11.62 7.19
C TYR A 87 16.06 12.19 7.20
N ARG A 88 15.48 12.34 8.40
CA ARG A 88 14.07 12.63 8.65
C ARG A 88 13.81 14.01 9.28
N LYS A 89 14.77 14.94 9.20
CA LYS A 89 14.63 16.27 9.83
C LYS A 89 13.48 17.14 9.31
N HIS A 90 12.97 16.83 8.13
CA HIS A 90 11.83 17.53 7.55
C HIS A 90 10.50 17.19 8.25
N LEU A 91 10.42 16.14 9.06
CA LEU A 91 9.18 15.76 9.74
C LEU A 91 8.57 16.94 10.51
N PRO A 92 7.24 16.99 10.65
CA PRO A 92 6.57 18.10 11.31
C PRO A 92 6.90 18.16 12.80
N THR A 93 6.80 19.34 13.40
CA THR A 93 6.86 19.54 14.85
C THR A 93 5.50 19.26 15.49
N PRO A 94 5.45 18.98 16.81
CA PRO A 94 4.18 18.85 17.52
C PRO A 94 3.27 20.07 17.36
N GLU A 95 3.83 21.28 17.35
CA GLU A 95 3.09 22.52 17.13
C GLU A 95 2.45 22.60 15.73
N GLU A 96 3.14 22.14 14.69
CA GLU A 96 2.60 22.09 13.33
C GLU A 96 1.46 21.08 13.20
N VAL A 97 1.63 19.88 13.76
CA VAL A 97 0.56 18.86 13.78
C VAL A 97 -0.64 19.34 14.58
N LYS A 98 -0.43 19.95 15.75
CA LYS A 98 -1.49 20.53 16.58
C LYS A 98 -2.27 21.63 15.84
N ARG A 99 -1.59 22.40 15.00
CA ARG A 99 -2.20 23.43 14.14
C ARG A 99 -2.82 22.86 12.86
N VAL A 100 -2.72 21.54 12.64
CA VAL A 100 -3.22 20.87 11.42
C VAL A 100 -2.55 21.44 10.17
N PHE A 101 -1.27 21.81 10.28
CA PHE A 101 -0.47 22.40 9.20
C PHE A 101 0.48 21.34 8.61
N PRO A 102 0.61 21.24 7.28
CA PRO A 102 0.03 22.10 6.25
C PRO A 102 -1.42 21.78 5.90
N ASN A 103 -1.92 20.60 6.28
CA ASN A 103 -3.30 20.18 6.03
C ASN A 103 -3.72 19.04 6.96
N GLU A 104 -5.01 18.72 6.95
CA GLU A 104 -5.64 17.72 7.83
C GLU A 104 -5.19 16.26 7.66
N CYS A 105 -4.48 15.93 6.58
CA CYS A 105 -3.91 14.60 6.37
C CYS A 105 -2.39 14.55 6.60
N GLY A 106 -1.71 15.69 6.80
CA GLY A 106 -0.25 15.73 6.77
C GLY A 106 0.36 15.48 5.39
N TYR A 107 -0.40 15.66 4.30
CA TYR A 107 0.14 15.47 2.94
C TYR A 107 1.35 16.36 2.68
N GLY A 108 2.38 15.77 2.10
CA GLY A 108 3.68 16.37 1.81
C GLY A 108 4.68 16.30 2.96
N THR A 109 4.29 15.95 4.19
CA THR A 109 5.18 16.10 5.36
C THR A 109 6.06 14.89 5.65
N GLY A 110 5.95 13.82 4.86
CA GLY A 110 6.66 12.56 5.12
C GLY A 110 5.94 11.61 6.09
N MET A 111 4.67 11.89 6.41
CA MET A 111 3.84 11.13 7.35
C MET A 111 2.51 10.63 6.75
N GLU A 112 2.36 10.71 5.43
CA GLU A 112 1.04 10.58 4.79
C GLU A 112 0.61 9.13 4.54
N ASP A 113 1.56 8.23 4.36
CA ASP A 113 1.34 6.83 3.99
C ASP A 113 1.89 5.82 5.01
N GLY A 114 2.12 6.23 6.27
CA GLY A 114 2.75 5.38 7.30
C GLY A 114 2.08 4.01 7.47
N MET A 115 0.75 3.95 7.60
CA MET A 115 0.03 2.67 7.75
C MET A 115 -0.12 1.89 6.45
N ILE A 116 -0.07 2.59 5.32
CA ILE A 116 0.04 1.96 4.00
C ILE A 116 1.36 1.19 3.90
N PHE A 117 2.47 1.81 4.29
CA PHE A 117 3.79 1.17 4.31
C PHE A 117 3.87 0.05 5.35
N ALA A 118 3.32 0.26 6.56
CA ALA A 118 3.31 -0.75 7.60
C ALA A 118 2.63 -2.05 7.13
N GLY A 119 1.48 -1.94 6.47
CA GLY A 119 0.81 -3.10 5.87
C GLY A 119 1.67 -3.82 4.83
N ALA A 120 2.28 -3.08 3.90
CA ALA A 120 3.17 -3.64 2.87
C ALA A 120 4.40 -4.33 3.48
N TRP A 121 4.97 -3.77 4.54
CA TRP A 121 6.12 -4.34 5.25
C TRP A 121 5.78 -5.65 5.97
N LEU A 122 4.61 -5.75 6.62
CA LEU A 122 4.18 -7.01 7.23
C LEU A 122 4.12 -8.15 6.19
N THR A 123 3.62 -7.86 4.98
CA THR A 123 3.61 -8.86 3.90
C THR A 123 5.03 -9.22 3.41
N ALA A 124 5.94 -8.25 3.34
CA ALA A 124 7.34 -8.49 2.95
C ALA A 124 8.08 -9.35 3.97
N ILE A 125 7.91 -9.07 5.26
CA ILE A 125 8.53 -9.81 6.36
C ILE A 125 8.00 -11.25 6.39
N ALA A 126 6.68 -11.43 6.25
CA ALA A 126 6.05 -12.75 6.17
C ALA A 126 6.50 -13.55 4.94
N ALA A 127 6.83 -12.90 3.82
CA ALA A 127 7.39 -13.55 2.65
C ALA A 127 8.87 -13.92 2.83
N ARG A 128 9.68 -12.99 3.39
CA ARG A 128 11.11 -13.21 3.58
C ARG A 128 11.42 -14.40 4.50
N VAL A 129 10.68 -14.57 5.60
CA VAL A 129 10.88 -15.73 6.49
C VAL A 129 10.59 -17.08 5.82
N LYS A 130 9.75 -17.11 4.77
CA LYS A 130 9.49 -18.33 3.99
C LYS A 130 10.68 -18.70 3.08
N CYS A 131 11.44 -17.70 2.62
CA CYS A 131 12.62 -17.92 1.78
C CYS A 131 13.82 -18.40 2.60
N GLU A 132 13.95 -17.91 3.84
CA GLU A 132 15.08 -18.23 4.71
C GLU A 132 14.62 -18.60 6.12
N SER A 133 14.61 -19.90 6.42
CA SER A 133 14.06 -20.45 7.65
C SER A 133 15.09 -20.77 8.73
N SER A 134 16.28 -20.17 8.68
CA SER A 134 17.25 -20.32 9.77
C SER A 134 16.66 -19.76 11.08
N PRO A 135 16.97 -20.34 12.27
CA PRO A 135 16.43 -19.85 13.53
C PRO A 135 16.73 -18.37 13.81
N SER A 136 17.90 -17.87 13.40
CA SER A 136 18.29 -16.47 13.54
C SER A 136 17.45 -15.55 12.66
N VAL A 137 17.21 -15.92 11.40
CA VAL A 137 16.39 -15.11 10.49
C VAL A 137 14.93 -15.12 10.91
N ARG A 138 14.40 -16.26 11.36
CA ARG A 138 13.05 -16.32 11.93
C ARG A 138 12.92 -15.41 13.15
N ALA A 139 13.89 -15.43 14.07
CA ALA A 139 13.87 -14.57 15.25
C ALA A 139 13.92 -13.08 14.87
N GLU A 140 14.76 -12.72 13.91
CA GLU A 140 14.86 -11.33 13.44
C GLU A 140 13.60 -10.88 12.70
N MET A 141 13.04 -11.69 11.80
CA MET A 141 11.78 -11.37 11.12
C MET A 141 10.63 -11.26 12.11
N LYS A 142 10.60 -12.09 13.17
CA LYS A 142 9.62 -11.96 14.25
C LYS A 142 9.74 -10.64 14.98
N ARG A 143 10.97 -10.23 15.34
CA ARG A 143 11.26 -8.93 15.96
C ARG A 143 10.81 -7.77 15.07
N LEU A 144 11.20 -7.78 13.79
CA LEU A 144 10.85 -6.73 12.84
C LEU A 144 9.34 -6.65 12.60
N ALA A 145 8.64 -7.78 12.49
CA ALA A 145 7.18 -7.77 12.33
C ALA A 145 6.48 -7.18 13.57
N HIS A 146 6.97 -7.50 14.77
CA HIS A 146 6.46 -6.92 16.01
C HIS A 146 6.65 -5.39 16.04
N GLU A 147 7.81 -4.88 15.61
CA GLU A 147 8.05 -3.43 15.49
C GLU A 147 7.03 -2.75 14.58
N VAL A 148 6.73 -3.32 13.42
CA VAL A 148 5.69 -2.77 12.51
C VAL A 148 4.31 -2.86 13.15
N PHE A 149 3.99 -3.96 13.82
CA PHE A 149 2.75 -4.12 14.56
C PHE A 149 2.57 -3.03 15.64
N LEU A 150 3.61 -2.71 16.41
CA LEU A 150 3.58 -1.65 17.41
C LEU A 150 3.22 -0.30 16.79
N GLY A 151 3.71 0.00 15.59
CA GLY A 151 3.32 1.20 14.83
C GLY A 151 1.85 1.25 14.49
N ILE A 152 1.30 0.13 13.99
CA ILE A 152 -0.14 0.03 13.67
C ILE A 152 -0.99 0.12 14.94
N GLN A 153 -0.58 -0.56 16.01
CA GLN A 153 -1.26 -0.50 17.30
C GLN A 153 -1.26 0.93 17.86
N LEU A 154 -0.11 1.61 17.87
CA LEU A 154 0.00 2.98 18.36
C LEU A 154 -0.89 3.93 17.53
N ALA A 155 -0.85 3.82 16.19
CA ALA A 155 -1.70 4.60 15.30
C ALA A 155 -3.20 4.35 15.48
N ALA A 156 -3.59 3.19 16.03
CA ALA A 156 -4.97 2.82 16.31
C ALA A 156 -5.48 3.23 17.71
N THR A 157 -4.57 3.57 18.64
CA THR A 157 -4.87 3.62 20.08
C THR A 157 -4.33 4.84 20.83
N VAL A 158 -3.38 5.59 20.27
CA VAL A 158 -2.73 6.71 20.98
C VAL A 158 -3.66 7.91 21.26
N HIS A 159 -4.79 7.97 20.57
CA HIS A 159 -5.81 9.01 20.68
C HIS A 159 -7.09 8.53 21.39
N SER A 160 -7.99 9.46 21.70
CA SER A 160 -9.19 9.19 22.51
C SER A 160 -10.29 8.35 21.84
N ASP A 161 -10.17 8.04 20.54
CA ASP A 161 -11.18 7.25 19.80
C ASP A 161 -10.57 5.94 19.26
N PRO A 162 -10.53 4.86 20.07
CA PRO A 162 -9.96 3.59 19.68
C PRO A 162 -10.52 3.06 18.36
N GLY A 163 -9.62 2.61 17.48
CA GLY A 163 -9.95 2.11 16.15
C GLY A 163 -9.98 3.20 15.07
N PHE A 164 -9.87 4.48 15.41
CA PHE A 164 -9.38 5.47 14.42
C PHE A 164 -7.97 5.06 14.06
N LEU A 165 -7.61 5.02 12.78
CA LEU A 165 -6.27 4.64 12.35
C LEU A 165 -5.59 5.88 11.79
N ALA A 166 -4.73 6.50 12.58
CA ALA A 166 -3.93 7.62 12.11
C ALA A 166 -2.99 7.19 10.97
N ARG A 167 -2.68 8.10 10.04
CA ARG A 167 -1.74 7.83 8.93
C ARG A 167 -0.35 7.49 9.44
N ALA A 168 0.09 8.22 10.45
CA ALA A 168 1.32 8.00 11.20
C ALA A 168 1.22 8.73 12.55
N VAL A 169 1.98 8.26 13.53
CA VAL A 169 2.18 8.93 14.81
C VAL A 169 3.50 9.67 14.78
N LEU A 170 3.50 10.94 15.20
CA LEU A 170 4.68 11.80 15.10
C LEU A 170 5.84 11.26 15.94
N PRO A 171 7.02 10.98 15.35
CA PRO A 171 8.17 10.47 16.11
C PRO A 171 8.64 11.41 17.23
N ALA A 172 8.53 12.72 17.03
CA ALA A 172 9.04 13.72 17.97
C ALA A 172 8.38 13.68 19.36
N ASP A 173 7.13 13.20 19.47
CA ASP A 173 6.41 13.15 20.74
C ASP A 173 5.66 11.84 21.00
N GLY A 174 5.68 10.91 20.04
CA GLY A 174 5.05 9.59 20.14
C GLY A 174 3.53 9.62 20.28
N LYS A 175 2.86 10.75 20.02
CA LYS A 175 1.41 10.89 20.27
C LYS A 175 0.65 11.80 19.33
N SER A 176 1.30 12.78 18.70
CA SER A 176 0.61 13.70 17.80
C SER A 176 0.26 13.02 16.49
N VAL A 177 -0.97 13.23 16.03
CA VAL A 177 -1.52 12.66 14.79
C VAL A 177 -2.31 13.72 14.03
N TYR A 178 -2.30 13.63 12.69
CA TYR A 178 -3.23 14.40 11.88
C TYR A 178 -4.65 13.82 11.98
N PRO A 179 -5.70 14.67 12.03
CA PRO A 179 -7.05 14.21 12.37
C PRO A 179 -7.79 13.51 11.24
N ASN A 180 -7.30 13.56 9.99
CA ASN A 180 -7.95 12.95 8.83
C ASN A 180 -7.17 11.75 8.28
N SER A 181 -7.77 10.56 8.39
CA SER A 181 -7.25 9.32 7.84
C SER A 181 -7.73 9.11 6.39
N SER A 182 -7.53 7.93 5.83
CA SER A 182 -8.24 7.47 4.64
C SER A 182 -8.48 5.97 4.71
N ARG A 183 -9.45 5.52 3.91
CA ARG A 183 -9.70 4.10 3.63
C ARG A 183 -8.45 3.34 3.20
N ASP A 184 -7.48 4.01 2.59
CA ASP A 184 -6.21 3.42 2.12
C ASP A 184 -5.36 2.93 3.30
N GLN A 185 -5.30 3.72 4.38
CA GLN A 185 -4.58 3.38 5.61
C GLN A 185 -5.17 2.11 6.21
N TYR A 186 -6.50 2.06 6.33
CA TYR A 186 -7.22 0.90 6.84
C TYR A 186 -7.00 -0.34 5.98
N THR A 187 -7.03 -0.19 4.65
CA THR A 187 -6.96 -1.33 3.73
C THR A 187 -5.64 -2.09 3.88
N HIS A 188 -4.51 -1.39 3.81
CA HIS A 188 -3.20 -2.03 3.92
C HIS A 188 -2.88 -2.47 5.36
N ALA A 189 -3.20 -1.67 6.37
CA ALA A 189 -2.95 -2.07 7.75
C ALA A 189 -3.71 -3.35 8.11
N VAL A 190 -5.00 -3.43 7.76
CA VAL A 190 -5.81 -4.62 8.05
C VAL A 190 -5.33 -5.84 7.26
N HIS A 191 -5.03 -5.67 5.96
CA HIS A 191 -4.49 -6.75 5.14
C HIS A 191 -3.15 -7.27 5.69
N GLY A 192 -2.22 -6.37 6.02
CA GLY A 192 -0.92 -6.72 6.59
C GLY A 192 -1.02 -7.38 7.97
N LEU A 193 -1.89 -6.88 8.86
CA LEU A 193 -2.15 -7.48 10.17
C LEU A 193 -2.72 -8.90 10.04
N TRP A 194 -3.68 -9.10 9.14
CA TRP A 194 -4.25 -10.42 8.89
C TRP A 194 -3.19 -11.39 8.32
N TYR A 195 -2.38 -10.94 7.37
CA TYR A 195 -1.25 -11.71 6.84
C TYR A 195 -0.22 -12.07 7.92
N TYR A 196 0.11 -11.13 8.80
CA TYR A 196 1.03 -11.36 9.91
C TYR A 196 0.47 -12.38 10.90
N TYR A 197 -0.79 -12.22 11.32
CA TYR A 197 -1.51 -13.14 12.21
C TYR A 197 -1.51 -14.59 11.66
N ARG A 198 -1.66 -14.74 10.34
CA ARG A 198 -1.67 -16.04 9.63
C ARG A 198 -0.27 -16.57 9.31
N SER A 199 0.78 -15.80 9.55
CA SER A 199 2.14 -16.21 9.21
C SER A 199 2.77 -17.13 10.26
N VAL A 200 3.84 -17.82 9.84
CA VAL A 200 4.68 -18.67 10.72
C VAL A 200 5.37 -17.90 11.86
N LEU A 201 5.33 -16.57 11.84
CA LEU A 201 5.93 -15.71 12.87
C LEU A 201 5.06 -15.63 14.14
N CYS A 202 3.75 -15.86 13.99
CA CYS A 202 2.79 -15.89 15.11
C CYS A 202 2.46 -17.32 15.57
N GLU A 203 3.06 -18.36 14.98
CA GLU A 203 2.89 -19.74 15.41
C GLU A 203 3.36 -19.92 16.86
N GLY A 204 2.47 -20.44 17.71
CA GLY A 204 2.75 -20.64 19.14
C GLY A 204 2.82 -19.36 19.97
N ASP A 205 2.57 -18.18 19.39
CA ASP A 205 2.56 -16.89 20.08
C ASP A 205 1.14 -16.34 20.21
N GLU A 206 0.40 -16.87 21.17
CA GLU A 206 -0.98 -16.45 21.42
C GLU A 206 -1.07 -15.02 22.00
N GLY A 207 0.01 -14.51 22.59
CA GLY A 207 0.08 -13.12 23.05
C GLY A 207 0.08 -12.15 21.88
N GLU A 208 0.94 -12.38 20.89
CA GLU A 208 1.00 -11.57 19.66
C GLU A 208 -0.32 -11.65 18.88
N LYS A 209 -0.87 -12.87 18.70
CA LYS A 209 -2.16 -13.05 18.04
C LYS A 209 -3.30 -12.32 18.73
N GLU A 210 -3.31 -12.32 20.06
CA GLU A 210 -4.29 -11.57 20.84
C GLU A 210 -4.14 -10.06 20.66
N ALA A 211 -2.92 -9.55 20.66
CA ALA A 211 -2.66 -8.14 20.43
C ALA A 211 -3.12 -7.69 19.01
N ILE A 212 -2.85 -8.49 17.98
CA ILE A 212 -3.33 -8.22 16.61
C ILE A 212 -4.85 -8.26 16.52
N ARG A 213 -5.47 -9.29 17.11
CA ARG A 213 -6.92 -9.47 17.17
C ARG A 213 -7.60 -8.24 17.78
N GLU A 214 -7.07 -7.72 18.86
CA GLU A 214 -7.62 -6.54 19.52
C GLU A 214 -7.60 -5.30 18.61
N VAL A 215 -6.50 -5.07 17.87
CA VAL A 215 -6.44 -3.94 16.92
C VAL A 215 -7.47 -4.09 15.79
N LEU A 216 -7.60 -5.29 15.20
CA LEU A 216 -8.60 -5.57 14.16
C LEU A 216 -10.04 -5.41 14.68
N ARG A 217 -10.28 -5.81 15.93
CA ARG A 217 -11.56 -5.63 16.64
C ARG A 217 -11.90 -4.16 16.80
N LEU A 218 -10.96 -3.34 17.29
CA LEU A 218 -11.15 -1.90 17.48
C LEU A 218 -11.46 -1.19 16.16
N ILE A 219 -10.72 -1.49 15.10
CA ILE A 219 -10.97 -0.95 13.75
C ILE A 219 -12.38 -1.34 13.27
N SER A 220 -12.75 -2.62 13.39
CA SER A 220 -14.06 -3.10 12.94
C SER A 220 -15.22 -2.52 13.74
N ASP A 221 -15.06 -2.40 15.06
CA ASP A 221 -16.07 -1.77 15.92
C ASP A 221 -16.27 -0.29 15.59
N ARG A 222 -15.20 0.43 15.22
CA ARG A 222 -15.32 1.78 14.67
C ARG A 222 -16.13 1.78 13.37
N MET A 223 -15.82 0.88 12.43
CA MET A 223 -16.55 0.83 11.16
C MET A 223 -18.04 0.57 11.37
N ILE A 224 -18.41 -0.36 12.26
CA ILE A 224 -19.81 -0.62 12.62
C ILE A 224 -20.49 0.62 13.20
N ARG A 225 -19.78 1.35 14.07
CA ARG A 225 -20.30 2.54 14.75
C ARG A 225 -20.52 3.71 13.81
N ASN A 226 -19.60 3.92 12.86
CA ASN A 226 -19.50 5.17 12.10
C ASN A 226 -19.95 5.04 10.65
N VAL A 227 -19.77 3.87 10.01
CA VAL A 227 -20.09 3.66 8.59
C VAL A 227 -21.58 3.36 8.43
N ILE A 228 -22.38 4.40 8.67
CA ILE A 228 -23.85 4.39 8.66
C ILE A 228 -24.39 5.47 7.73
N PRO A 229 -25.66 5.36 7.26
CA PRO A 229 -26.26 6.33 6.35
C PRO A 229 -26.20 7.79 6.86
N GLU A 230 -26.36 8.01 8.16
CA GLU A 230 -26.35 9.34 8.80
C GLU A 230 -24.99 10.05 8.64
N ASN A 231 -23.92 9.28 8.57
CA ASN A 231 -22.57 9.76 8.32
C ASN A 231 -22.21 9.71 6.83
N ASP A 232 -23.15 9.38 5.94
CA ASP A 232 -22.90 9.12 4.52
C ASP A 232 -21.80 8.06 4.32
N TYR A 233 -21.86 7.03 5.17
CA TYR A 233 -20.93 5.91 5.22
C TYR A 233 -19.45 6.31 5.40
N ASP A 234 -19.21 7.48 6.00
CA ASP A 234 -17.91 7.98 6.41
C ASP A 234 -17.44 7.31 7.71
N SER A 235 -16.18 6.89 7.79
CA SER A 235 -15.57 6.36 9.01
C SER A 235 -15.25 7.43 10.08
N LEU A 236 -15.47 8.70 9.70
CA LEU A 236 -15.27 9.94 10.45
C LEU A 236 -13.81 10.25 10.77
N ARG A 237 -13.50 11.54 10.80
CA ARG A 237 -12.25 12.09 11.31
C ARG A 237 -12.13 11.85 12.81
N LEU A 238 -10.93 12.08 13.36
CA LEU A 238 -10.68 11.92 14.78
C LEU A 238 -11.51 12.87 15.67
N ASP A 239 -11.87 14.05 15.15
CA ASP A 239 -12.76 15.02 15.82
C ASP A 239 -14.25 14.68 15.69
N GLY A 240 -14.59 13.54 15.08
CA GLY A 240 -15.96 13.09 14.84
C GLY A 240 -16.64 13.78 13.65
N SER A 241 -15.99 14.73 12.99
CA SER A 241 -16.53 15.36 11.78
C SER A 241 -16.36 14.46 10.55
N ARG A 242 -17.16 14.74 9.52
CA ARG A 242 -17.02 14.07 8.22
C ARG A 242 -15.79 14.58 7.47
N ASP A 243 -15.19 13.70 6.69
CA ASP A 243 -14.11 14.08 5.81
C ASP A 243 -14.63 14.92 4.64
N THR A 244 -13.94 16.02 4.37
CA THR A 244 -14.27 16.94 3.28
C THR A 244 -13.84 16.42 1.91
N ARG A 245 -12.91 15.45 1.88
CA ARG A 245 -12.32 14.88 0.66
C ARG A 245 -12.99 13.57 0.23
N THR A 246 -13.89 13.03 1.06
CA THR A 246 -14.57 11.74 0.90
C THR A 246 -13.65 10.51 0.90
N ILE A 247 -12.36 10.64 1.21
CA ILE A 247 -11.38 9.55 1.24
C ILE A 247 -11.54 8.64 2.46
N SER A 248 -12.32 9.01 3.48
CA SER A 248 -12.68 8.13 4.61
C SER A 248 -14.05 7.43 4.45
N ARG A 249 -14.77 7.68 3.35
CA ARG A 249 -16.01 6.96 3.03
C ARG A 249 -15.71 5.48 2.74
N MET A 250 -16.46 4.57 3.35
CA MET A 250 -16.20 3.12 3.26
C MET A 250 -17.26 2.34 2.47
N TRP A 251 -18.42 2.95 2.19
CA TRP A 251 -19.50 2.36 1.39
C TRP A 251 -20.13 3.39 0.46
N ASN A 252 -20.84 2.96 -0.59
CA ASN A 252 -21.24 3.83 -1.72
C ASN A 252 -20.03 4.52 -2.37
N VAL A 253 -19.05 3.69 -2.70
CA VAL A 253 -17.72 4.06 -3.18
C VAL A 253 -17.52 3.60 -4.62
N LEU A 254 -16.36 3.88 -5.22
CA LEU A 254 -16.04 3.37 -6.55
C LEU A 254 -15.71 1.87 -6.49
N ALA A 255 -15.80 1.19 -7.62
CA ALA A 255 -15.72 -0.26 -7.65
C ALA A 255 -14.35 -0.84 -7.24
N HIS A 256 -13.23 -0.11 -7.43
CA HIS A 256 -11.91 -0.51 -6.92
C HIS A 256 -11.79 -0.38 -5.39
N GLU A 257 -12.80 0.20 -4.73
CA GLU A 257 -12.83 0.46 -3.29
C GLU A 257 -13.89 -0.40 -2.58
N ALA A 258 -14.80 -1.01 -3.33
CA ALA A 258 -16.02 -1.64 -2.80
C ALA A 258 -15.75 -2.77 -1.80
N ALA A 259 -14.74 -3.60 -2.05
CA ALA A 259 -14.42 -4.75 -1.21
C ALA A 259 -13.73 -4.40 0.12
N ARG A 260 -13.32 -3.14 0.35
CA ARG A 260 -12.53 -2.74 1.53
C ARG A 260 -13.29 -2.90 2.84
N LEU A 261 -14.55 -2.49 2.88
CA LEU A 261 -15.38 -2.61 4.10
C LEU A 261 -15.66 -4.07 4.49
N PRO A 262 -16.16 -4.95 3.61
CA PRO A 262 -16.33 -6.36 3.96
C PRO A 262 -15.00 -7.06 4.29
N MET A 263 -13.88 -6.68 3.66
CA MET A 263 -12.55 -7.19 4.02
C MET A 263 -12.20 -6.91 5.49
N ILE A 264 -12.48 -5.69 5.99
CA ILE A 264 -12.22 -5.32 7.39
C ILE A 264 -12.99 -6.24 8.35
N TYR A 265 -14.28 -6.44 8.08
CA TYR A 265 -15.12 -7.32 8.90
C TYR A 265 -14.68 -8.79 8.80
N ALA A 266 -14.28 -9.26 7.63
CA ALA A 266 -13.79 -10.62 7.43
C ALA A 266 -12.50 -10.88 8.24
N ALA A 267 -11.56 -9.92 8.26
CA ALA A 267 -10.33 -10.03 9.04
C ALA A 267 -10.60 -10.10 10.56
N ALA A 268 -11.51 -9.28 11.08
CA ALA A 268 -11.88 -9.32 12.49
C ALA A 268 -12.68 -10.58 12.85
N TRP A 269 -13.58 -11.05 11.98
CA TRP A 269 -14.25 -12.34 12.15
C TRP A 269 -13.24 -13.48 12.25
N ASP A 270 -12.29 -13.54 11.31
CA ASP A 270 -11.32 -14.61 11.20
C ASP A 270 -10.41 -14.73 12.43
N THR A 271 -9.96 -13.60 12.94
CA THR A 271 -9.10 -13.57 14.13
C THR A 271 -9.90 -13.79 15.41
N CYS A 272 -11.10 -13.21 15.55
CA CYS A 272 -11.91 -13.32 16.75
C CYS A 272 -12.54 -14.71 16.94
N ARG A 273 -12.90 -15.42 15.86
CA ARG A 273 -13.47 -16.77 15.95
C ARG A 273 -12.49 -17.82 16.50
N GLU A 274 -11.19 -17.54 16.42
CA GLU A 274 -10.11 -18.38 16.95
C GLU A 274 -9.71 -17.99 18.38
N SER A 275 -10.32 -16.95 18.96
CA SER A 275 -9.99 -16.51 20.31
C SER A 275 -10.45 -17.54 21.35
N PRO A 276 -9.63 -17.84 22.38
CA PRO A 276 -10.07 -18.63 23.52
C PRO A 276 -11.05 -17.86 24.43
N ASP A 277 -11.19 -16.54 24.27
CA ASP A 277 -12.13 -15.71 25.01
C ASP A 277 -13.56 -15.84 24.42
N PRO A 278 -14.54 -16.37 25.19
CA PRO A 278 -15.91 -16.55 24.72
C PRO A 278 -16.59 -15.25 24.27
N GLN A 279 -16.22 -14.09 24.83
CA GLN A 279 -16.82 -12.82 24.44
C GLN A 279 -16.38 -12.39 23.04
N LYS A 280 -15.11 -12.66 22.69
CA LYS A 280 -14.57 -12.38 21.35
C LYS A 280 -15.10 -13.36 20.32
N ALA A 281 -15.22 -14.63 20.68
CA ALA A 281 -15.88 -15.63 19.84
C ALA A 281 -17.35 -15.25 19.55
N GLU A 282 -18.08 -14.73 20.54
CA GLU A 282 -19.43 -14.20 20.33
C GLU A 282 -19.42 -12.96 19.43
N ARG A 283 -18.50 -12.02 19.67
CA ARG A 283 -18.35 -10.81 18.84
C ARG A 283 -18.03 -11.14 17.38
N ALA A 284 -17.30 -12.23 17.13
CA ALA A 284 -17.00 -12.72 15.79
C ALA A 284 -18.27 -12.97 14.96
N LYS A 285 -19.39 -13.35 15.58
CA LYS A 285 -20.68 -13.50 14.87
C LYS A 285 -21.21 -12.19 14.33
N THR A 286 -21.00 -11.08 15.04
CA THR A 286 -21.35 -9.73 14.55
C THR A 286 -20.50 -9.38 13.33
N TYR A 287 -19.19 -9.59 13.39
CA TYR A 287 -18.30 -9.32 12.25
C TYR A 287 -18.64 -10.21 11.05
N PHE A 288 -18.97 -11.48 11.26
CA PHE A 288 -19.43 -12.34 10.18
C PHE A 288 -20.72 -11.81 9.54
N SER A 289 -21.69 -11.38 10.34
CA SER A 289 -22.93 -10.79 9.84
C SER A 289 -22.67 -9.52 9.00
N GLU A 290 -21.83 -8.61 9.47
CA GLU A 290 -21.49 -7.40 8.74
C GLU A 290 -20.65 -7.70 7.48
N TYR A 291 -19.75 -8.68 7.53
CA TYR A 291 -19.05 -9.19 6.34
C TYR A 291 -20.07 -9.68 5.30
N ARG A 292 -20.96 -10.61 5.67
CA ARG A 292 -21.94 -11.18 4.72
C ARG A 292 -22.89 -10.16 4.15
N LYS A 293 -23.29 -9.17 4.95
CA LYS A 293 -24.18 -8.07 4.54
C LYS A 293 -23.66 -7.28 3.33
N TYR A 294 -22.33 -7.09 3.22
CA TYR A 294 -21.74 -6.28 2.16
C TYR A 294 -21.03 -7.10 1.07
N ALA A 295 -20.62 -8.34 1.36
CA ALA A 295 -19.70 -9.11 0.50
C ALA A 295 -20.18 -9.28 -0.94
N GLU A 296 -21.41 -9.76 -1.16
CA GLU A 296 -21.92 -10.07 -2.50
C GLU A 296 -21.98 -8.81 -3.38
N GLN A 297 -22.61 -7.74 -2.87
CA GLN A 297 -22.69 -6.47 -3.59
C GLN A 297 -21.30 -5.88 -3.86
N ALA A 298 -20.39 -5.95 -2.88
CA ALA A 298 -19.05 -5.40 -3.03
C ALA A 298 -18.25 -6.12 -4.13
N VAL A 299 -18.32 -7.45 -4.16
CA VAL A 299 -17.64 -8.27 -5.17
C VAL A 299 -18.23 -8.03 -6.54
N ASP A 300 -19.56 -8.04 -6.67
CA ASP A 300 -20.22 -7.73 -7.93
C ASP A 300 -19.83 -6.33 -8.42
N GLN A 301 -19.82 -5.35 -7.53
CA GLN A 301 -19.40 -4.00 -7.85
C GLN A 301 -17.95 -3.96 -8.32
N SER A 302 -17.00 -4.63 -7.64
CA SER A 302 -15.60 -4.67 -8.05
C SER A 302 -15.38 -5.22 -9.46
N LEU A 303 -16.29 -6.07 -9.96
CA LEU A 303 -16.26 -6.57 -11.34
C LEU A 303 -16.81 -5.58 -12.38
N THR A 304 -17.52 -4.52 -11.98
CA THR A 304 -18.19 -3.57 -12.91
C THR A 304 -17.27 -2.54 -13.55
N LEU A 305 -16.04 -2.38 -13.06
CA LEU A 305 -15.11 -1.41 -13.63
C LEU A 305 -14.92 -1.71 -15.11
N ASP A 306 -14.80 -0.71 -15.98
CA ASP A 306 -14.33 -0.95 -17.35
C ASP A 306 -12.81 -0.70 -17.41
N GLU A 307 -12.12 -1.45 -18.28
CA GLU A 307 -10.66 -1.41 -18.41
C GLU A 307 -10.14 0.01 -18.71
N LYS A 308 -10.88 0.76 -19.52
CA LYS A 308 -10.52 2.12 -19.91
C LYS A 308 -10.60 3.10 -18.75
N THR A 309 -11.62 2.98 -17.89
CA THR A 309 -11.73 3.77 -16.66
C THR A 309 -10.63 3.42 -15.67
N LEU A 310 -10.31 2.13 -15.51
CA LEU A 310 -9.23 1.67 -14.62
C LEU A 310 -7.88 2.23 -15.03
N LEU A 311 -7.50 2.07 -16.30
CA LEU A 311 -6.22 2.54 -16.82
C LEU A 311 -6.09 4.07 -16.79
N ARG A 312 -7.19 4.79 -16.98
CA ARG A 312 -7.16 6.25 -17.02
C ARG A 312 -7.19 6.92 -15.65
N TRP A 313 -7.95 6.38 -14.70
CA TRP A 313 -8.31 7.13 -13.48
C TRP A 313 -7.91 6.45 -12.17
N VAL A 314 -7.67 5.14 -12.16
CA VAL A 314 -7.35 4.41 -10.93
C VAL A 314 -5.83 4.23 -10.82
N PRO A 315 -5.15 4.88 -9.86
CA PRO A 315 -3.71 4.73 -9.69
C PRO A 315 -3.35 3.31 -9.25
N THR A 316 -2.10 2.91 -9.49
CA THR A 316 -1.64 1.53 -9.26
C THR A 316 -1.73 1.12 -7.79
N TYR A 317 -1.52 2.04 -6.84
CA TYR A 317 -1.71 1.77 -5.41
C TYR A 317 -3.13 1.36 -5.07
N ALA A 318 -4.13 1.93 -5.76
CA ALA A 318 -5.53 1.64 -5.52
C ALA A 318 -5.94 0.29 -6.14
N LEU A 319 -5.29 -0.12 -7.23
CA LEU A 319 -5.41 -1.47 -7.79
C LEU A 319 -4.84 -2.52 -6.84
N LEU A 320 -3.66 -2.26 -6.24
CA LEU A 320 -3.10 -3.15 -5.23
C LEU A 320 -4.05 -3.30 -4.03
N GLN A 321 -4.64 -2.21 -3.55
CA GLN A 321 -5.59 -2.24 -2.43
C GLN A 321 -6.89 -2.98 -2.77
N MET A 322 -7.34 -2.90 -4.04
CA MET A 322 -8.42 -3.75 -4.53
C MET A 322 -8.02 -5.23 -4.43
N GLN A 323 -6.84 -5.61 -4.94
CA GLN A 323 -6.35 -7.00 -4.83
C GLN A 323 -6.22 -7.46 -3.38
N SER A 324 -5.64 -6.64 -2.50
CA SER A 324 -5.54 -6.95 -1.06
C SER A 324 -6.91 -7.28 -0.46
N SER A 325 -7.94 -6.52 -0.83
CA SER A 325 -9.30 -6.74 -0.37
C SER A 325 -9.88 -8.04 -0.93
N LEU A 326 -9.75 -8.28 -2.24
CA LEU A 326 -10.29 -9.47 -2.90
C LEU A 326 -9.56 -10.75 -2.45
N GLU A 327 -8.25 -10.69 -2.23
CA GLU A 327 -7.41 -11.82 -1.82
C GLU A 327 -7.77 -12.31 -0.42
N LEU A 328 -7.91 -11.38 0.54
CA LEU A 328 -8.30 -11.73 1.90
C LEU A 328 -9.71 -12.33 1.92
N LEU A 329 -10.65 -11.72 1.19
CA LEU A 329 -12.00 -12.27 1.05
C LEU A 329 -11.97 -13.66 0.40
N TRP A 330 -11.16 -13.86 -0.65
CA TRP A 330 -11.04 -15.15 -1.33
C TRP A 330 -10.55 -16.27 -0.42
N HIS A 331 -9.60 -15.99 0.47
CA HIS A 331 -9.12 -16.97 1.46
C HIS A 331 -10.20 -17.38 2.46
N LEU A 332 -11.09 -16.45 2.81
CA LEU A 332 -12.07 -16.62 3.89
C LEU A 332 -13.47 -16.98 3.40
N GLU A 333 -13.76 -16.78 2.12
CA GLU A 333 -15.09 -16.97 1.53
C GLU A 333 -15.50 -18.46 1.52
N PRO A 334 -16.62 -18.82 2.19
CA PRO A 334 -17.15 -20.17 2.16
C PRO A 334 -18.05 -20.48 0.95
N ASP A 335 -18.65 -19.46 0.30
CA ASP A 335 -19.52 -19.67 -0.85
C ASP A 335 -18.70 -19.80 -2.15
N GLU A 336 -18.76 -20.97 -2.79
CA GLU A 336 -17.95 -21.27 -3.98
C GLU A 336 -18.28 -20.37 -5.18
N ASN A 337 -19.53 -19.89 -5.32
CA ASN A 337 -19.89 -18.99 -6.42
C ASN A 337 -19.28 -17.60 -6.21
N LEU A 338 -19.37 -17.07 -5.00
CA LEU A 338 -18.76 -15.80 -4.64
C LEU A 338 -17.23 -15.88 -4.68
N LYS A 339 -16.67 -17.02 -4.27
CA LYS A 339 -15.23 -17.32 -4.38
C LYS A 339 -14.76 -17.32 -5.83
N ALA A 340 -15.53 -17.89 -6.76
CA ALA A 340 -15.23 -17.83 -8.19
C ALA A 340 -15.26 -16.39 -8.73
N LYS A 341 -16.21 -15.55 -8.29
CA LYS A 341 -16.24 -14.12 -8.65
C LYS A 341 -15.02 -13.36 -8.11
N LEU A 342 -14.57 -13.67 -6.89
CA LEU A 342 -13.36 -13.10 -6.30
C LEU A 342 -12.12 -13.44 -7.15
N VAL A 343 -12.00 -14.69 -7.62
CA VAL A 343 -10.94 -15.10 -8.55
C VAL A 343 -10.98 -14.29 -9.85
N GLN A 344 -12.16 -14.07 -10.44
CA GLN A 344 -12.29 -13.24 -11.64
C GLN A 344 -11.79 -11.81 -11.40
N GLY A 345 -12.09 -11.23 -10.22
CA GLY A 345 -11.58 -9.93 -9.83
C GLY A 345 -10.05 -9.90 -9.72
N LEU A 346 -9.47 -10.95 -9.10
CA LEU A 346 -8.03 -11.11 -8.94
C LEU A 346 -7.30 -11.24 -10.29
N GLU A 347 -7.87 -12.01 -11.23
CA GLU A 347 -7.35 -12.17 -12.60
C GLU A 347 -7.41 -10.86 -13.38
N ARG A 348 -8.47 -10.07 -13.19
CA ARG A 348 -8.58 -8.76 -13.82
C ARG A 348 -7.55 -7.77 -13.30
N GLY A 349 -7.33 -7.74 -11.98
CA GLY A 349 -6.28 -6.92 -11.37
C GLY A 349 -4.90 -7.28 -11.91
N PHE A 350 -4.64 -8.59 -12.10
CA PHE A 350 -3.40 -9.09 -12.70
C PHE A 350 -3.13 -8.54 -14.11
N GLU A 351 -4.14 -8.53 -14.98
CA GLU A 351 -3.99 -8.06 -16.36
C GLU A 351 -3.69 -6.56 -16.43
N LEU A 352 -4.41 -5.76 -15.64
CA LEU A 352 -4.21 -4.31 -15.57
C LEU A 352 -2.83 -3.95 -15.00
N ALA A 353 -2.38 -4.71 -13.99
CA ALA A 353 -1.07 -4.50 -13.40
C ALA A 353 0.07 -4.75 -14.40
N ALA A 354 -0.07 -5.72 -15.32
CA ALA A 354 0.93 -5.93 -16.36
C ALA A 354 1.11 -4.67 -17.24
N GLU A 355 0.03 -3.99 -17.58
CA GLU A 355 0.10 -2.73 -18.33
C GLU A 355 0.70 -1.59 -17.49
N ARG A 356 0.31 -1.47 -16.22
CA ARG A 356 0.91 -0.49 -15.29
C ARG A 356 2.42 -0.68 -15.19
N MET A 357 2.87 -1.92 -15.12
CA MET A 357 4.29 -2.25 -15.01
C MET A 357 5.07 -1.85 -16.26
N ARG A 358 4.54 -2.10 -17.48
CA ARG A 358 5.17 -1.64 -18.73
C ARG A 358 5.27 -0.11 -18.79
N ASN A 359 4.23 0.59 -18.36
CA ASN A 359 4.24 2.05 -18.30
C ASN A 359 5.29 2.57 -17.30
N ALA A 360 5.31 2.02 -16.08
CA ALA A 360 6.27 2.40 -15.05
C ALA A 360 7.72 2.14 -15.49
N ASP A 361 8.00 0.98 -16.09
CA ASP A 361 9.33 0.64 -16.62
C ASP A 361 9.74 1.62 -17.72
N ALA A 362 8.84 1.96 -18.65
CA ALA A 362 9.13 2.90 -19.72
C ALA A 362 9.47 4.32 -19.20
N TYR A 363 8.67 4.87 -18.29
CA TYR A 363 8.90 6.23 -17.77
C TYR A 363 10.08 6.32 -16.80
N SER A 364 10.46 5.21 -16.14
CA SER A 364 11.56 5.20 -15.17
C SER A 364 12.95 5.36 -15.78
N LYS A 365 13.11 5.15 -17.09
CA LYS A 365 14.41 5.13 -17.78
C LYS A 365 15.17 6.45 -17.70
N ASP A 366 14.44 7.56 -17.65
CA ASP A 366 15.01 8.91 -17.69
C ASP A 366 14.98 9.61 -16.32
N LEU A 367 14.64 8.89 -15.24
CA LEU A 367 14.55 9.45 -13.90
C LEU A 367 15.89 9.38 -13.16
N ASP A 368 16.28 10.48 -12.53
CA ASP A 368 17.37 10.50 -11.55
C ASP A 368 16.87 9.92 -10.21
N MET A 369 17.10 8.62 -10.02
CA MET A 369 16.74 7.92 -8.79
C MET A 369 17.61 8.31 -7.58
N THR A 370 18.63 9.16 -7.77
CA THR A 370 19.48 9.68 -6.69
C THR A 370 19.01 11.01 -6.10
N PHE A 371 17.98 11.60 -6.71
CA PHE A 371 17.40 12.88 -6.31
C PHE A 371 17.10 12.91 -4.80
N LEU A 372 17.46 14.00 -4.13
CA LEU A 372 17.17 14.23 -2.73
C LEU A 372 16.00 15.21 -2.61
N PHE A 373 14.93 14.82 -1.93
CA PHE A 373 13.78 15.70 -1.71
C PHE A 373 14.14 16.86 -0.79
N GLN A 374 13.38 17.94 -0.89
CA GLN A 374 13.52 19.12 -0.04
C GLN A 374 12.46 19.12 1.06
N ASP A 375 12.75 19.83 2.15
CA ASP A 375 11.77 20.07 3.21
C ASP A 375 10.49 20.69 2.62
N TRP A 376 9.33 20.16 2.98
CA TRP A 376 8.02 20.60 2.51
C TRP A 376 7.68 22.05 2.89
N ARG A 377 8.41 22.64 3.85
CA ARG A 377 8.32 24.06 4.21
C ARG A 377 8.96 24.97 3.16
N ILE A 378 9.80 24.43 2.28
CA ILE A 378 10.40 25.15 1.15
C ILE A 378 9.40 25.15 -0.03
N PRO A 379 9.17 26.28 -0.72
CA PRO A 379 8.32 26.31 -1.91
C PRO A 379 8.74 25.26 -2.95
N GLY A 380 7.84 24.33 -3.27
CA GLY A 380 8.11 23.21 -4.19
C GLY A 380 8.79 22.00 -3.56
N GLY A 381 9.07 22.03 -2.25
CA GLY A 381 9.58 20.90 -1.47
C GLY A 381 8.51 19.86 -1.15
N GLY A 382 8.93 18.79 -0.49
CA GLY A 382 8.14 17.59 -0.27
C GLY A 382 7.87 16.81 -1.56
N ILE A 383 6.65 16.29 -1.70
CA ILE A 383 6.21 15.45 -2.82
C ILE A 383 5.01 16.06 -3.57
N PRO A 384 5.13 17.26 -4.14
CA PRO A 384 3.99 18.00 -4.69
C PRO A 384 3.38 17.33 -5.92
N TRP A 385 2.04 17.25 -5.91
CA TRP A 385 1.26 16.69 -7.01
C TRP A 385 1.47 17.43 -8.34
N GLY A 386 1.47 16.68 -9.45
CA GLY A 386 1.59 17.23 -10.80
C GLY A 386 3.00 17.69 -11.19
N THR A 387 4.00 17.50 -10.33
CA THR A 387 5.39 17.88 -10.62
C THR A 387 6.21 16.71 -11.17
N PRO A 388 7.30 16.98 -11.93
CA PRO A 388 8.24 15.94 -12.34
C PRO A 388 8.86 15.19 -11.16
N ILE A 389 9.11 15.86 -10.04
CA ILE A 389 9.69 15.28 -8.81
C ILE A 389 8.80 14.14 -8.26
N ARG A 390 7.48 14.28 -8.34
CA ARG A 390 6.54 13.23 -7.90
C ARG A 390 6.75 11.92 -8.67
N ARG A 391 7.25 11.97 -9.90
CA ARG A 391 7.54 10.75 -10.70
C ARG A 391 8.74 9.99 -10.14
N ILE A 392 9.75 10.68 -9.62
CA ILE A 392 10.90 10.04 -8.96
C ILE A 392 10.43 9.31 -7.70
N TRP A 393 9.53 9.94 -6.93
CA TRP A 393 8.93 9.29 -5.77
C TRP A 393 8.10 8.06 -6.17
N TYR A 394 7.22 8.21 -7.16
CA TYR A 394 6.19 7.22 -7.47
C TYR A 394 6.66 6.09 -8.39
N SER A 395 7.62 6.28 -9.28
CA SER A 395 7.96 5.28 -10.29
C SER A 395 8.44 3.93 -9.72
N PRO A 396 9.34 3.87 -8.71
CA PRO A 396 9.69 2.61 -8.07
C PRO A 396 8.49 1.95 -7.37
N ARG A 397 7.68 2.80 -6.73
CA ARG A 397 6.46 2.39 -6.04
C ARG A 397 5.48 1.73 -7.01
N GLU A 398 5.24 2.36 -8.16
CA GLU A 398 4.30 1.87 -9.16
C GLU A 398 4.70 0.50 -9.72
N THR A 399 5.99 0.29 -10.00
CA THR A 399 6.49 -1.03 -10.43
C THR A 399 6.27 -2.09 -9.35
N GLY A 400 6.60 -1.78 -8.09
CA GLY A 400 6.41 -2.69 -6.97
C GLY A 400 4.93 -2.99 -6.70
N GLU A 401 4.07 -1.98 -6.75
CA GLU A 401 2.62 -2.12 -6.57
C GLU A 401 2.00 -2.99 -7.67
N ALA A 402 2.39 -2.76 -8.92
CA ALA A 402 1.95 -3.60 -10.04
C ALA A 402 2.42 -5.05 -9.88
N ALA A 403 3.68 -5.27 -9.53
CA ALA A 403 4.22 -6.61 -9.30
C ALA A 403 3.48 -7.33 -8.16
N MET A 404 3.26 -6.68 -7.02
CA MET A 404 2.48 -7.23 -5.90
C MET A 404 1.04 -7.56 -6.33
N THR A 405 0.41 -6.70 -7.13
CA THR A 405 -0.96 -6.90 -7.65
C THR A 405 -1.05 -8.19 -8.47
N GLN A 406 -0.03 -8.48 -9.31
CA GLN A 406 0.04 -9.73 -10.07
C GLN A 406 0.35 -10.95 -9.18
N LEU A 407 1.21 -10.82 -8.17
CA LEU A 407 1.60 -11.92 -7.30
C LEU A 407 0.43 -12.48 -6.48
N MET A 408 -0.55 -11.64 -6.14
CA MET A 408 -1.78 -11.99 -5.40
C MET A 408 -2.77 -12.83 -6.22
N CYS A 409 -2.58 -13.00 -7.54
CA CYS A 409 -3.46 -13.83 -8.36
C CYS A 409 -3.15 -15.33 -8.16
N PRO A 410 -4.10 -16.14 -7.65
CA PRO A 410 -3.84 -17.53 -7.31
C PRO A 410 -3.81 -18.46 -8.53
N THR A 411 -4.45 -18.07 -9.64
CA THR A 411 -4.61 -18.89 -10.85
C THR A 411 -3.55 -18.63 -11.92
N ARG A 412 -2.65 -17.67 -11.70
CA ARG A 412 -1.68 -17.21 -12.70
C ARG A 412 -0.27 -17.22 -12.12
N GLU A 413 0.67 -17.67 -12.95
CA GLU A 413 2.09 -17.53 -12.69
C GLU A 413 2.53 -16.09 -12.92
N PHE A 414 3.59 -15.67 -12.22
CA PHE A 414 4.15 -14.35 -12.38
C PHE A 414 4.87 -14.26 -13.74
N PRO A 415 4.49 -13.34 -14.64
CA PRO A 415 5.04 -13.33 -16.00
C PRO A 415 6.54 -13.06 -16.05
N ALA A 416 7.25 -13.69 -16.99
CA ALA A 416 8.67 -13.45 -17.21
C ALA A 416 8.96 -11.98 -17.54
N GLU A 417 8.14 -11.34 -18.40
CA GLU A 417 8.26 -9.91 -18.71
C GLU A 417 8.16 -9.04 -17.44
N SER A 418 7.20 -9.36 -16.55
CA SER A 418 7.04 -8.67 -15.26
C SER A 418 8.24 -8.89 -14.34
N ARG A 419 8.81 -10.09 -14.29
CA ARG A 419 10.05 -10.35 -13.55
C ARG A 419 11.20 -9.48 -14.02
N GLU A 420 11.45 -9.43 -15.31
CA GLU A 420 12.53 -8.61 -15.86
C GLU A 420 12.32 -7.12 -15.54
N MET A 421 11.08 -6.63 -15.60
CA MET A 421 10.76 -5.25 -15.22
C MET A 421 10.99 -4.98 -13.73
N LEU A 422 10.65 -5.92 -12.85
CA LEU A 422 10.90 -5.81 -11.41
C LEU A 422 12.41 -5.76 -11.12
N GLU A 423 13.17 -6.68 -11.71
CA GLU A 423 14.63 -6.72 -11.58
C GLU A 423 15.27 -5.44 -12.09
N ARG A 424 14.90 -4.97 -13.29
CA ARG A 424 15.38 -3.69 -13.83
C ARG A 424 15.08 -2.53 -12.89
N ALA A 425 13.90 -2.49 -12.27
CA ALA A 425 13.56 -1.45 -11.31
C ALA A 425 14.43 -1.50 -10.05
N ILE A 426 14.76 -2.70 -9.54
CA ILE A 426 15.70 -2.87 -8.42
C ILE A 426 17.11 -2.40 -8.82
N TYR A 427 17.59 -2.78 -10.00
CA TYR A 427 18.91 -2.36 -10.51
C TYR A 427 19.05 -0.86 -10.73
N ARG A 428 17.95 -0.12 -10.92
CA ARG A 428 17.97 1.35 -11.06
C ARG A 428 18.19 2.07 -9.73
N ILE A 429 17.94 1.42 -8.60
CA ILE A 429 18.07 2.06 -7.29
C ILE A 429 19.50 1.94 -6.78
N GLN A 430 20.08 3.07 -6.37
CA GLN A 430 21.37 3.08 -5.67
C GLN A 430 21.11 3.10 -4.16
N PRO A 431 21.41 2.02 -3.41
CA PRO A 431 21.05 1.94 -1.99
C PRO A 431 21.63 3.09 -1.15
N GLN A 432 22.83 3.58 -1.50
CA GLN A 432 23.48 4.66 -0.78
C GLN A 432 22.83 6.03 -1.05
N ARG A 433 22.07 6.17 -2.14
CA ARG A 433 21.50 7.43 -2.64
C ARG A 433 20.04 7.24 -3.03
N VAL A 434 19.21 6.65 -2.17
CA VAL A 434 17.77 6.57 -2.38
C VAL A 434 17.02 7.35 -1.30
N SER A 435 16.07 8.18 -1.74
CA SER A 435 15.31 9.08 -0.87
C SER A 435 13.80 8.88 -0.96
N THR A 436 13.32 7.95 -1.79
CA THR A 436 11.89 7.64 -1.95
C THR A 436 11.50 6.35 -1.21
N SER A 437 10.36 6.37 -0.52
CA SER A 437 9.76 5.17 0.09
C SER A 437 9.23 4.15 -0.93
N GLY A 438 9.21 4.49 -2.23
CA GLY A 438 8.77 3.58 -3.28
C GLY A 438 9.54 2.26 -3.32
N ILE A 439 10.74 2.21 -2.74
CA ILE A 439 11.51 0.97 -2.57
C ILE A 439 10.79 -0.08 -1.72
N PHE A 440 9.89 0.30 -0.80
CA PHE A 440 9.20 -0.66 0.05
C PHE A 440 8.40 -1.67 -0.78
N TYR A 441 7.74 -1.20 -1.84
CA TYR A 441 6.96 -2.07 -2.71
C TYR A 441 7.83 -2.91 -3.65
N LEU A 442 8.99 -2.41 -4.08
CA LEU A 442 9.96 -3.22 -4.82
C LEU A 442 10.47 -4.37 -3.96
N ILE A 443 10.83 -4.08 -2.71
CA ILE A 443 11.29 -5.05 -1.73
C ILE A 443 10.17 -6.06 -1.42
N SER A 444 8.95 -5.60 -1.15
CA SER A 444 7.78 -6.46 -0.93
C SER A 444 7.53 -7.39 -2.12
N ALA A 445 7.52 -6.86 -3.35
CA ALA A 445 7.33 -7.65 -4.56
C ALA A 445 8.42 -8.70 -4.74
N TYR A 446 9.68 -8.31 -4.55
CA TYR A 446 10.82 -9.20 -4.66
C TYR A 446 10.72 -10.39 -3.70
N TRP A 447 10.49 -10.16 -2.40
CA TRP A 447 10.40 -11.24 -1.42
C TRP A 447 9.16 -12.13 -1.62
N ASN A 448 8.03 -11.56 -2.06
CA ASN A 448 6.85 -12.35 -2.38
C ASN A 448 7.06 -13.22 -3.63
N LEU A 449 7.76 -12.71 -4.65
CA LEU A 449 8.16 -13.50 -5.81
C LEU A 449 9.05 -14.66 -5.39
N ARG A 450 10.13 -14.39 -4.65
CA ARG A 450 11.05 -15.43 -4.15
C ARG A 450 10.33 -16.50 -3.34
N ALA A 451 9.45 -16.11 -2.41
CA ALA A 451 8.67 -17.05 -1.62
C ALA A 451 7.77 -17.94 -2.49
N LYS A 452 7.15 -17.39 -3.54
CA LYS A 452 6.32 -18.14 -4.48
C LYS A 452 7.15 -19.15 -5.30
N GLU A 453 8.34 -18.75 -5.73
CA GLU A 453 9.26 -19.64 -6.45
C GLU A 453 9.81 -20.77 -5.58
N ASP A 454 10.21 -20.47 -4.34
CA ASP A 454 10.70 -21.44 -3.38
C ASP A 454 9.62 -22.48 -3.08
N ALA A 455 8.37 -22.04 -2.89
CA ALA A 455 7.23 -22.92 -2.70
C ALA A 455 6.97 -23.81 -3.93
N ALA A 456 7.06 -23.26 -5.15
CA ALA A 456 6.90 -24.03 -6.38
C ALA A 456 8.00 -25.08 -6.56
N ARG A 457 9.26 -24.76 -6.25
CA ARG A 457 10.38 -25.72 -6.31
C ARG A 457 10.21 -26.84 -5.28
N ASN A 458 9.82 -26.51 -4.05
CA ASN A 458 9.60 -27.50 -3.00
C ASN A 458 8.39 -28.43 -3.26
N ALA A 459 7.42 -27.99 -4.07
CA ALA A 459 6.29 -28.84 -4.48
C ALA A 459 6.65 -29.84 -5.60
N GLN A 460 7.78 -29.64 -6.29
CA GLN A 460 8.26 -30.52 -7.37
C GLN A 460 9.28 -31.57 -6.88
N THR A 461 9.84 -31.38 -5.68
CA THR A 461 10.72 -32.33 -4.98
C THR A 461 9.95 -33.24 -4.04
#